data_AF-A0A410UNP7-F1
#
_entry.id   AF-A0A410UNP7-F1
#
_cell.length_a   1.000
_cell.length_b   1.000
_cell.length_c   1.000
_cell.angle_alpha   90.00
_cell.angle_beta   90.00
_cell.angle_gamma   90.00
#
_symmetry.space_group_name_H-M   'P 1'
#
loop_
_entity.id
_entity.type
_entity.pdbx_description
1 polymer ?
#
loop_
_entity_poly.entity_id
_entity_poly.type
_entity_poly.pdbx_seq_one_letter_code
_entity_poly.pdbx_strand_id
1 'polypeptide(L)'
;MSISDAAKLVRKARTTLARDIENGHLSPTILQDGDVRIDTAELLRTYGRLHSPQAAPKEPVRKNSTDKTRIVLLEERIRSLERIIVLEAELRRVKDQVTTELRARLSDKDNLIKILESKVLFLEYDRQTRPEPTLEPQQTPSPAARPAQSAPPTATERRHAPAGLRGWWQRTFGSAGPRT
;
A
#
# COMPACT_ATOMS: atom_id res chain seq x y z
N MET A 1 14.76 -30.78 -47.87
CA MET A 1 15.33 -29.47 -47.44
C MET A 1 16.01 -28.78 -48.62
N SER A 2 16.26 -27.47 -48.58
CA SER A 2 16.98 -26.77 -49.66
C SER A 2 18.47 -27.10 -49.65
N ILE A 3 19.18 -26.93 -50.78
CA ILE A 3 20.64 -27.15 -50.86
C ILE A 3 21.40 -26.23 -49.90
N SER A 4 20.92 -24.99 -49.72
CA SER A 4 21.52 -24.02 -48.81
C SER A 4 21.41 -24.44 -47.34
N ASP A 5 20.27 -25.03 -46.95
CA ASP A 5 20.08 -25.51 -45.59
C ASP A 5 20.87 -26.80 -45.34
N ALA A 6 20.91 -27.69 -46.33
CA ALA A 6 21.75 -28.88 -46.32
C ALA A 6 23.23 -28.51 -46.12
N ALA A 7 23.74 -27.54 -46.88
CA ALA A 7 25.12 -27.05 -46.80
C ALA A 7 25.48 -26.55 -45.39
N LYS A 8 24.55 -25.82 -44.74
CA LYS A 8 24.71 -25.38 -43.34
C LYS A 8 24.77 -26.56 -42.37
N LEU A 9 23.90 -27.56 -42.54
CA LEU A 9 23.87 -28.74 -41.68
C LEU A 9 25.14 -29.59 -41.79
N VAL A 10 25.73 -29.73 -42.98
CA VAL A 10 26.94 -30.54 -43.15
C VAL A 10 28.24 -29.72 -43.03
N ARG A 11 28.14 -28.40 -42.85
CA ARG A 11 29.28 -27.45 -42.83
C ARG A 11 30.16 -27.54 -44.08
N LYS A 12 29.53 -27.64 -45.25
CA LYS A 12 30.20 -27.64 -46.56
C LYS A 12 29.67 -26.50 -47.43
N ALA A 13 30.44 -26.13 -48.45
CA ALA A 13 29.99 -25.14 -49.42
C ALA A 13 28.84 -25.69 -50.27
N ARG A 14 27.92 -24.83 -50.69
CA ARG A 14 26.81 -25.20 -51.59
C ARG A 14 27.31 -25.83 -52.90
N THR A 15 28.46 -25.37 -53.40
CA THR A 15 29.12 -25.91 -54.59
C THR A 15 29.59 -27.35 -54.42
N THR A 16 30.03 -27.73 -53.21
CA THR A 16 30.39 -29.12 -52.89
C THR A 16 29.17 -30.02 -52.98
N LEU A 17 28.03 -29.61 -52.41
CA LEU A 17 26.80 -30.40 -52.50
C LEU A 17 26.29 -30.49 -53.95
N ALA A 18 26.40 -29.43 -54.74
CA ALA A 18 26.02 -29.45 -56.16
C ALA A 18 26.88 -30.45 -56.95
N ARG A 19 28.21 -30.44 -56.73
CA ARG A 19 29.13 -31.39 -57.35
C ARG A 19 28.86 -32.83 -56.91
N ASP A 20 28.54 -33.05 -55.64
CA ASP A 20 28.23 -34.38 -55.12
C ASP A 20 26.89 -34.91 -55.68
N ILE A 21 25.95 -34.03 -56.03
CA ILE A 21 24.74 -34.38 -56.78
C ILE A 21 25.09 -34.75 -58.23
N GLU A 22 25.90 -33.94 -58.92
CA GLU A 22 26.32 -34.19 -60.31
C GLU A 22 27.11 -35.51 -60.44
N ASN A 23 27.95 -35.82 -59.46
CA ASN A 23 28.72 -37.06 -59.40
C ASN A 23 27.91 -38.28 -58.92
N GLY A 24 26.64 -38.10 -58.55
CA GLY A 24 25.77 -39.18 -58.06
C GLY A 24 26.04 -39.65 -56.63
N HIS A 25 26.85 -38.93 -55.86
CA HIS A 25 27.10 -39.24 -54.43
C HIS A 25 25.91 -38.85 -53.54
N LEU A 26 25.13 -37.85 -53.95
CA LEU A 26 23.89 -37.41 -53.32
C LEU A 26 22.73 -37.55 -54.28
N SER A 27 21.63 -38.14 -53.83
CA SER A 27 20.39 -38.19 -54.61
C SER A 27 19.44 -37.06 -54.22
N PRO A 28 19.18 -36.07 -55.09
CA PRO A 28 18.15 -35.07 -54.85
C PRO A 28 16.77 -35.60 -55.23
N THR A 29 15.74 -35.08 -54.55
CA THR A 29 14.34 -35.22 -54.94
C THR A 29 13.90 -33.95 -55.66
N ILE A 30 13.38 -34.10 -56.89
CA ILE A 30 12.81 -33.00 -57.66
C ILE A 30 11.30 -33.01 -57.41
N LEU A 31 10.78 -31.91 -56.87
CA LEU A 31 9.33 -31.74 -56.65
C LEU A 31 8.61 -31.42 -57.97
N GLN A 32 7.28 -31.53 -57.98
CA GLN A 32 6.45 -31.22 -59.15
C GLN A 32 6.63 -29.77 -59.64
N ASP A 33 7.03 -28.87 -58.74
CA ASP A 33 7.29 -27.45 -59.03
C ASP A 33 8.71 -27.20 -59.59
N GLY A 34 9.52 -28.25 -59.80
CA GLY A 34 10.91 -28.15 -60.23
C GLY A 34 11.92 -27.87 -59.10
N ASP A 35 11.44 -27.73 -57.86
CA ASP A 35 12.26 -27.49 -56.69
C ASP A 35 13.13 -28.69 -56.32
N VAL A 36 14.45 -28.46 -56.20
CA VAL A 36 15.43 -29.48 -55.79
C VAL A 36 15.53 -29.53 -54.27
N ARG A 37 15.19 -30.68 -53.69
CA ARG A 37 15.28 -30.93 -52.25
C ARG A 37 16.19 -32.12 -51.95
N ILE A 38 16.91 -32.04 -50.84
CA ILE A 38 17.75 -33.13 -50.33
C ILE A 38 17.12 -33.64 -49.03
N ASP A 39 17.10 -34.96 -48.85
CA ASP A 39 16.66 -35.59 -47.60
C ASP A 39 17.78 -35.65 -46.55
N THR A 40 17.40 -35.60 -45.28
CA THR A 40 18.30 -35.74 -44.14
C THR A 40 18.99 -37.10 -44.09
N ALA A 41 18.30 -38.18 -44.49
CA ALA A 41 18.88 -39.51 -44.56
C ALA A 41 20.03 -39.58 -45.58
N GLU A 42 19.88 -38.93 -46.73
CA GLU A 42 20.95 -38.85 -47.75
C GLU A 42 22.16 -38.08 -47.24
N LEU A 43 21.96 -36.96 -46.53
CA LEU A 43 23.08 -36.21 -45.94
C LEU A 43 23.79 -37.01 -44.84
N LEU A 44 23.07 -37.77 -44.04
CA LEU A 44 23.64 -38.66 -43.03
C LEU A 44 24.40 -39.82 -43.67
N ARG A 45 23.89 -40.40 -44.76
CA ARG A 45 24.55 -41.46 -45.51
C ARG A 45 25.88 -40.98 -46.11
N THR A 46 25.89 -39.81 -46.73
CA THR A 46 27.07 -39.29 -47.46
C THR A 46 28.08 -38.60 -46.56
N TYR A 47 27.64 -37.86 -45.55
CA TYR A 47 28.53 -37.04 -44.70
C TYR A 47 28.60 -37.48 -43.23
N GLY A 48 27.79 -38.46 -42.83
CA GLY A 48 27.81 -39.07 -41.49
C GLY A 48 27.18 -38.22 -40.39
N ARG A 49 27.68 -36.99 -40.19
CA ARG A 49 27.29 -36.14 -39.05
C ARG A 49 26.67 -34.82 -39.51
N LEU A 50 25.46 -34.56 -39.04
CA LEU A 50 24.80 -33.27 -39.20
C LEU A 50 25.07 -32.36 -37.99
N HIS A 51 25.35 -31.10 -38.28
CA HIS A 51 25.60 -30.04 -37.33
C HIS A 51 24.34 -29.17 -37.29
N SER A 52 23.36 -29.58 -36.50
CA SER A 52 22.23 -28.71 -36.22
C SER A 52 22.73 -27.51 -35.40
N PRO A 53 22.46 -26.26 -35.81
CA PRO A 53 22.78 -25.08 -35.01
C PRO A 53 22.06 -25.09 -33.65
N GLN A 54 20.99 -25.88 -33.51
CA GLN A 54 20.25 -26.07 -32.26
C GLN A 54 20.92 -27.08 -31.31
N ALA A 55 21.85 -27.91 -31.82
CA ALA A 55 22.52 -28.97 -31.07
C ALA A 55 24.00 -28.67 -30.77
N ALA A 56 24.41 -27.39 -30.83
CA ALA A 56 25.71 -27.00 -30.29
C ALA A 56 25.77 -27.39 -28.80
N PRO A 57 26.78 -28.15 -28.35
CA PRO A 57 27.03 -28.32 -26.92
C PRO A 57 27.33 -26.92 -26.37
N LYS A 58 26.40 -26.37 -25.58
CA LYS A 58 26.69 -25.18 -24.79
C LYS A 58 27.79 -25.59 -23.82
N GLU A 59 29.02 -25.12 -24.04
CA GLU A 59 30.11 -25.25 -23.08
C GLU A 59 29.62 -24.85 -21.68
N PRO A 60 30.03 -25.55 -20.60
CA PRO A 60 29.61 -25.25 -19.24
C PRO A 60 30.33 -23.99 -18.72
N VAL A 61 30.03 -22.84 -19.29
CA VAL A 61 30.58 -21.55 -18.82
C VAL A 61 29.76 -21.07 -17.62
N ARG A 62 30.31 -21.24 -16.40
CA ARG A 62 30.11 -20.43 -15.18
C ARG A 62 28.69 -20.00 -14.73
N LYS A 63 27.60 -20.61 -15.23
CA LYS A 63 26.21 -20.26 -14.82
C LYS A 63 25.91 -20.50 -13.35
N ASN A 64 26.54 -21.50 -12.75
CA ASN A 64 26.25 -21.92 -11.37
C ASN A 64 26.51 -20.83 -10.32
N SER A 65 27.44 -19.90 -10.56
CA SER A 65 27.73 -18.81 -9.61
C SER A 65 26.67 -17.71 -9.67
N THR A 66 26.28 -17.28 -10.88
CA THR A 66 25.30 -16.21 -11.06
C THR A 66 23.92 -16.67 -10.65
N ASP A 67 23.59 -17.94 -10.89
CA ASP A 67 22.30 -18.51 -10.52
C ASP A 67 22.17 -18.64 -8.99
N LYS A 68 23.24 -19.02 -8.28
CA LYS A 68 23.27 -19.04 -6.81
C LYS A 68 23.03 -17.65 -6.21
N THR A 69 23.73 -16.62 -6.70
CA THR A 69 23.53 -15.25 -6.22
C THR A 69 22.11 -14.77 -6.49
N ARG A 70 21.55 -15.12 -7.65
CA ARG A 70 20.16 -14.78 -8.01
C ARG A 70 19.15 -15.47 -7.10
N ILE A 71 19.38 -16.74 -6.75
CA ILE A 71 18.54 -17.49 -5.82
C ILE A 71 18.55 -16.82 -4.44
N VAL A 72 19.71 -16.52 -3.89
CA VAL A 72 19.83 -15.86 -2.57
C VAL A 72 19.11 -14.50 -2.56
N LEU A 73 19.24 -13.72 -3.63
CA LEU A 73 18.55 -12.43 -3.75
C LEU A 73 17.02 -12.61 -3.80
N LEU A 74 16.54 -13.61 -4.54
CA LEU A 74 15.10 -13.91 -4.64
C LEU A 74 14.55 -14.40 -3.29
N GLU A 75 15.28 -15.25 -2.57
CA GLU A 75 14.91 -15.70 -1.23
C GLU A 75 14.81 -14.56 -0.24
N GLU A 76 15.76 -13.62 -0.25
CA GLU A 76 15.68 -12.43 0.61
C GLU A 76 14.51 -11.53 0.24
N ARG A 77 14.23 -11.40 -1.06
CA ARG A 77 13.05 -10.66 -1.52
C ARG A 77 11.75 -11.31 -1.05
N ILE A 78 11.65 -12.64 -1.11
CA ILE A 78 10.49 -13.40 -0.60
C ILE A 78 10.33 -13.17 0.90
N ARG A 79 11.39 -13.33 1.70
CA ARG A 79 11.37 -13.05 3.16
C ARG A 79 10.97 -11.62 3.47
N SER A 80 11.40 -10.66 2.67
CA SER A 80 10.98 -9.26 2.82
C SER A 80 9.50 -9.06 2.51
N LEU A 81 8.97 -9.71 1.48
CA LEU A 81 7.56 -9.59 1.11
C LEU A 81 6.65 -10.27 2.14
N GLU A 82 7.06 -11.42 2.68
CA GLU A 82 6.34 -12.10 3.77
C GLU A 82 6.22 -11.21 5.02
N ARG A 83 7.31 -10.52 5.39
CA ARG A 83 7.28 -9.54 6.49
C ARG A 83 6.31 -8.39 6.23
N ILE A 84 6.25 -7.88 5.00
CA ILE A 84 5.31 -6.82 4.62
C ILE A 84 3.87 -7.29 4.76
N ILE A 85 3.55 -8.51 4.30
CA ILE A 85 2.20 -9.09 4.41
C ILE A 85 1.76 -9.17 5.88
N VAL A 86 2.65 -9.59 6.77
CA VAL A 86 2.36 -9.65 8.22
C VAL A 86 2.08 -8.26 8.78
N LEU A 87 2.93 -7.29 8.48
CA LEU A 87 2.77 -5.91 8.96
C LEU A 87 1.50 -5.25 8.41
N GLU A 88 1.14 -5.51 7.15
CA GLU A 88 -0.11 -5.02 6.56
C GLU A 88 -1.33 -5.64 7.26
N ALA A 89 -1.28 -6.91 7.64
CA ALA A 89 -2.34 -7.56 8.40
C ALA A 89 -2.48 -6.96 9.81
N GLU A 90 -1.36 -6.65 10.47
CA GLU A 90 -1.36 -5.95 11.76
C GLU A 90 -1.92 -4.53 11.66
N LEU A 91 -1.54 -3.77 10.62
CA LEU A 91 -2.09 -2.44 10.38
C LEU A 91 -3.61 -2.47 10.16
N ARG A 92 -4.12 -3.47 9.45
CA ARG A 92 -5.58 -3.66 9.30
C ARG A 92 -6.25 -3.91 10.64
N ARG A 93 -5.69 -4.79 11.49
CA ARG A 93 -6.21 -5.05 12.83
C ARG A 93 -6.22 -3.80 13.72
N VAL A 94 -5.12 -3.05 13.75
CA VAL A 94 -5.02 -1.81 14.54
C VAL A 94 -6.02 -0.78 14.04
N LYS A 95 -6.16 -0.63 12.72
CA LYS A 95 -7.18 0.26 12.13
C LYS A 95 -8.59 -0.15 12.56
N ASP A 96 -8.93 -1.44 12.47
CA ASP A 96 -10.25 -1.94 12.84
C ASP A 96 -10.52 -1.72 14.34
N GLN A 97 -9.54 -1.95 15.21
CA GLN A 97 -9.62 -1.64 16.64
C GLN A 97 -9.91 -0.16 16.89
N VAL A 98 -9.12 0.75 16.29
CA VAL A 98 -9.33 2.20 16.43
C VAL A 98 -10.72 2.61 15.95
N THR A 99 -11.19 2.08 14.81
CA THR A 99 -12.54 2.40 14.33
C THR A 99 -13.63 1.88 15.26
N THR A 100 -13.43 0.73 15.87
CA THR A 100 -14.38 0.13 16.82
C THR A 100 -14.43 0.93 18.11
N GLU A 101 -13.28 1.32 18.66
CA GLU A 101 -13.21 2.17 19.85
C GLU A 101 -13.84 3.55 19.61
N LEU A 102 -13.57 4.16 18.45
CA LEU A 102 -14.17 5.45 18.11
C LEU A 102 -15.70 5.34 18.00
N ARG A 103 -16.22 4.27 17.39
CA ARG A 103 -17.67 4.02 17.34
C ARG A 103 -18.27 3.81 18.73
N ALA A 104 -17.60 3.05 19.60
CA ALA A 104 -18.05 2.85 20.98
C ALA A 104 -18.12 4.17 21.74
N ARG A 105 -17.06 5.00 21.65
CA ARG A 105 -17.04 6.33 22.29
C ARG A 105 -18.10 7.28 21.75
N LEU A 106 -18.44 7.20 20.46
CA LEU A 106 -19.54 7.98 19.89
C LEU A 106 -20.87 7.50 20.44
N SER A 107 -21.10 6.19 20.49
CA SER A 107 -22.31 5.63 21.09
C SER A 107 -22.48 6.01 22.56
N ASP A 108 -21.40 6.00 23.35
CA ASP A 108 -21.43 6.43 24.76
C ASP A 108 -21.81 7.90 24.89
N LYS A 109 -21.27 8.75 24.01
CA LYS A 109 -21.64 10.18 23.95
C LYS A 109 -23.10 10.36 23.57
N ASP A 110 -23.61 9.64 22.58
CA ASP A 110 -25.03 9.70 22.20
C ASP A 110 -25.95 9.27 23.35
N ASN A 111 -25.55 8.25 24.12
CA ASN A 111 -26.28 7.83 25.31
C ASN A 111 -26.27 8.90 26.41
N LEU A 112 -25.12 9.54 26.66
CA LEU A 112 -25.03 10.64 27.62
C LEU A 112 -25.86 11.84 27.19
N ILE A 113 -25.86 12.19 25.91
CA ILE A 113 -26.70 13.26 25.36
C ILE A 113 -28.17 12.96 25.65
N LYS A 114 -28.66 11.75 25.36
CA LYS A 114 -30.05 11.34 25.65
C LYS A 114 -30.41 11.44 27.13
N ILE A 115 -29.51 11.02 28.02
CA ILE A 115 -29.73 11.11 29.48
C ILE A 115 -29.81 12.58 29.92
N LEU A 116 -28.93 13.43 29.39
CA LEU A 116 -28.93 14.86 29.70
C LEU A 116 -30.19 15.54 29.15
N GLU A 117 -30.60 15.24 27.92
CA GLU A 117 -31.86 15.73 27.33
C GLU A 117 -33.07 15.34 28.20
N SER A 118 -33.17 14.07 28.62
CA SER A 118 -34.23 13.61 29.52
C SER A 118 -34.23 14.37 30.86
N LYS A 119 -33.04 14.61 31.44
CA LYS A 119 -32.91 15.33 32.70
C LYS A 119 -33.25 16.82 32.56
N VAL A 120 -32.86 17.45 31.46
CA VAL A 120 -33.23 18.84 31.15
C VAL A 120 -34.74 18.95 31.04
N LEU A 121 -35.39 18.05 30.29
CA LEU A 121 -36.84 18.02 30.14
C LEU A 121 -37.56 17.84 31.49
N PHE A 122 -37.04 16.99 32.38
CA PHE A 122 -37.57 16.83 33.73
C PHE A 122 -37.43 18.13 34.56
N LEU A 123 -36.29 18.80 34.50
CA LEU A 123 -36.06 20.06 35.23
C LEU A 123 -36.93 21.21 34.69
N GLU A 124 -37.15 21.27 33.38
CA GLU A 124 -38.05 22.24 32.76
C GLU A 124 -39.50 22.00 33.19
N TYR A 125 -39.94 20.74 33.21
CA TYR A 125 -41.26 20.37 33.71
C TYR A 125 -41.44 20.72 35.20
N ASP A 126 -40.47 20.40 36.05
CA ASP A 126 -40.50 20.72 37.49
C ASP A 126 -40.53 22.24 37.72
N ARG A 127 -39.79 23.01 36.91
CA ARG A 127 -39.82 24.48 36.94
C ARG A 127 -41.20 25.06 36.55
N GLN A 128 -41.91 24.43 35.61
CA GLN A 128 -43.24 24.86 35.18
C GLN A 128 -44.34 24.46 36.17
N THR A 129 -44.16 23.36 36.90
CA THR A 129 -45.16 22.82 37.82
C THR A 129 -44.94 23.24 39.27
N ARG A 130 -43.79 23.84 39.59
CA ARG A 130 -43.56 24.45 40.90
C ARG A 130 -44.54 25.61 41.11
N PRO A 131 -45.42 25.54 42.12
CA PRO A 131 -46.26 26.68 42.46
C PRO A 131 -45.35 27.84 42.90
N GLU A 132 -45.55 29.01 42.30
CA GLU A 132 -45.00 30.29 42.79
C GLU A 132 -45.18 30.33 44.32
N PRO A 133 -44.11 30.54 45.11
CA PRO A 133 -44.27 30.75 46.53
C PRO A 133 -45.10 32.02 46.68
N THR A 134 -46.36 31.86 47.08
CA THR A 134 -47.24 32.97 47.43
C THR A 134 -46.52 33.75 48.51
N LEU A 135 -45.94 34.89 48.12
CA LEU A 135 -45.35 35.86 49.02
C LEU A 135 -46.50 36.36 49.90
N GLU A 136 -46.62 35.80 51.11
CA GLU A 136 -47.42 36.44 52.15
C GLU A 136 -46.86 37.86 52.37
N PRO A 137 -47.72 38.89 52.48
CA PRO A 137 -47.28 40.25 52.71
C PRO A 137 -46.67 40.36 54.11
N GLN A 138 -45.34 40.37 54.14
CA GLN A 138 -44.56 40.64 55.33
C GLN A 138 -44.90 42.04 55.87
N GLN A 139 -45.57 42.08 57.02
CA GLN A 139 -45.88 43.30 57.75
C GLN A 139 -44.60 44.09 58.06
N THR A 140 -44.61 45.38 57.73
CA THR A 140 -43.63 46.35 58.19
C THR A 140 -43.79 46.62 59.69
N PRO A 141 -42.70 46.93 60.40
CA PRO A 141 -42.60 48.31 60.87
C PRO A 141 -41.25 48.97 60.56
N SER A 142 -41.37 50.27 60.29
CA SER A 142 -40.34 51.27 59.99
C SER A 142 -39.74 51.88 61.29
N PRO A 143 -38.84 52.88 61.28
CA PRO A 143 -37.38 52.76 61.18
C PRO A 143 -36.65 53.41 62.39
N ALA A 144 -35.37 53.07 62.63
CA ALA A 144 -34.51 53.86 63.52
C ALA A 144 -33.09 54.02 62.94
N ALA A 145 -32.82 55.27 62.53
CA ALA A 145 -31.55 56.01 62.54
C ALA A 145 -30.25 55.34 62.00
N ARG A 146 -29.86 55.78 60.79
CA ARG A 146 -28.46 56.07 60.39
C ARG A 146 -28.04 57.44 61.00
N PRO A 147 -26.76 57.88 61.05
CA PRO A 147 -25.69 57.56 60.08
C PRO A 147 -24.24 57.49 60.61
N ALA A 148 -23.33 56.93 59.80
CA ALA A 148 -22.04 57.57 59.51
C ALA A 148 -21.45 56.96 58.22
N GLN A 149 -21.02 57.85 57.34
CA GLN A 149 -20.48 57.59 56.03
C GLN A 149 -18.95 57.42 56.12
N SER A 150 -18.37 56.61 55.23
CA SER A 150 -17.11 56.92 54.57
C SER A 150 -16.94 56.04 53.32
N ALA A 151 -16.77 56.70 52.17
CA ALA A 151 -16.62 56.10 50.84
C ALA A 151 -15.10 55.99 50.46
N PRO A 152 -14.72 55.69 49.19
CA PRO A 152 -13.97 54.51 48.71
C PRO A 152 -12.52 54.91 48.27
N PRO A 153 -11.76 54.24 47.35
CA PRO A 153 -11.96 52.99 46.60
C PRO A 153 -10.71 52.06 46.59
N THR A 154 -10.83 50.85 46.02
CA THR A 154 -9.96 50.37 44.92
C THR A 154 -10.35 48.96 44.50
N ALA A 155 -10.46 48.78 43.20
CA ALA A 155 -10.65 47.52 42.52
C ALA A 155 -9.42 46.61 42.71
N THR A 156 -9.63 45.31 42.91
CA THR A 156 -8.76 44.28 42.35
C THR A 156 -9.58 43.01 42.12
N GLU A 157 -9.98 42.89 40.86
CA GLU A 157 -10.39 41.67 40.20
C GLU A 157 -9.23 40.67 40.19
N ARG A 158 -9.44 39.46 40.73
CA ARG A 158 -8.65 38.27 40.37
C ARG A 158 -9.56 37.05 40.26
N ARG A 159 -10.04 36.84 39.03
CA ARG A 159 -10.48 35.54 38.55
C ARG A 159 -9.23 34.67 38.38
N HIS A 160 -9.18 33.53 39.08
CA HIS A 160 -8.28 32.45 38.72
C HIS A 160 -8.82 31.77 37.45
N ALA A 161 -8.10 31.93 36.34
CA ALA A 161 -8.25 31.12 35.14
C ALA A 161 -7.33 29.89 35.26
N PRO A 162 -7.77 28.66 34.93
CA PRO A 162 -6.85 27.56 34.74
C PRO A 162 -6.10 27.75 33.42
N ALA A 163 -4.79 27.96 33.54
CA ALA A 163 -3.85 27.88 32.45
C ALA A 163 -3.75 26.43 31.96
N GLY A 164 -3.95 26.17 30.67
CA GLY A 164 -3.64 24.84 30.15
C GLY A 164 -4.12 24.44 28.75
N LEU A 165 -4.28 25.35 27.77
CA LEU A 165 -4.63 24.93 26.41
C LEU A 165 -3.92 25.70 25.28
N ARG A 166 -2.90 26.51 25.57
CA ARG A 166 -2.14 27.25 24.52
C ARG A 166 -0.85 26.58 24.04
N GLY A 167 -0.38 25.50 24.69
CA GLY A 167 0.90 24.86 24.38
C GLY A 167 0.84 23.65 23.43
N TRP A 168 -0.36 23.13 23.12
CA TRP A 168 -0.50 21.89 22.32
C TRP A 168 -0.44 22.16 20.82
N TRP A 169 -1.12 23.22 20.35
CA TRP A 169 -1.26 23.51 18.92
C TRP A 169 0.03 24.00 18.24
N GLN A 170 0.96 24.62 18.98
CA GLN A 170 2.27 25.03 18.45
C GLN A 170 3.23 23.87 18.23
N ARG A 171 2.96 22.68 18.79
CA ARG A 171 3.84 21.51 18.64
C ARG A 171 3.41 20.59 17.48
N THR A 172 2.16 20.70 17.03
CA THR A 172 1.61 19.86 15.95
C THR A 172 1.50 20.60 14.62
N PHE A 173 1.45 21.94 14.61
CA PHE A 173 1.27 22.73 13.39
C PHE A 173 2.16 23.99 13.33
N GLY A 174 3.43 23.81 12.96
CA GLY A 174 4.12 24.82 12.14
C GLY A 174 5.39 25.47 12.71
N SER A 175 6.52 25.13 12.09
CA SER A 175 7.62 26.07 11.83
C SER A 175 8.24 25.70 10.48
N ALA A 176 7.62 26.17 9.40
CA ALA A 176 8.24 26.27 8.09
C ALA A 176 8.45 27.77 7.82
N GLY A 177 9.65 28.26 8.11
CA GLY A 177 10.11 29.58 7.69
C GLY A 177 10.91 29.46 6.40
N PRO A 178 10.79 30.39 5.44
CA PRO A 178 11.51 30.32 4.17
C PRO A 178 12.98 30.69 4.41
N ARG A 179 13.91 29.90 3.84
CA ARG A 179 15.30 30.32 3.69
C ARG A 179 15.48 30.88 2.28
N THR A 180 15.86 32.16 2.27
CA THR A 180 16.49 32.92 1.19
C THR A 180 17.71 32.22 0.62
#